data_AF-A0A6V7WNP3-F1
#
_entry.id   AF-A0A6V7WNP3-F1
#
_cell.length_a   1.000
_cell.length_b   1.000
_cell.length_c   1.000
_cell.angle_alpha   90.00
_cell.angle_beta   90.00
_cell.angle_gamma   90.00
#
_symmetry.space_group_name_H-M   'P 1'
#
loop_
_entity.id
_entity.type
_entity.pdbx_description
1 polymer ?
#
loop_
_entity_poly.entity_id
_entity_poly.type
_entity_poly.pdbx_seq_one_letter_code
_entity_poly.pdbx_strand_id
1 'polypeptide(L)'
;MSLIWKYFSLSGRVAFCKSCKFSKNYPPRSPTTFLISHLCASHPELYDDFLAKRKAKVPQQQTLKRAFAESAPTTSQVSDDLDVITDQDIDLMDFDETEKTKISEPDIAIALRAKSPWDKDGDKRNMINKFLMEMICVDLQPLSIVENIGFRRLVNELQPRYKIPSRQFYPKLQNAFYQHLVHQLKQKGCLVVQD
;
A
#
# COMPACT_ATOMS: atom_id res chain seq x y z
N MET A 1 -19.81 15.50 -14.09
CA MET A 1 -20.37 14.19 -13.65
C MET A 1 -19.32 13.10 -13.82
N SER A 2 -19.05 12.28 -12.79
CA SER A 2 -18.04 11.20 -12.82
C SER A 2 -18.35 10.12 -13.88
N LEU A 3 -17.33 9.56 -14.54
CA LEU A 3 -17.48 8.59 -15.65
C LEU A 3 -18.21 7.30 -15.24
N ILE A 4 -18.12 6.92 -13.97
CA ILE A 4 -18.69 5.68 -13.44
C ILE A 4 -20.23 5.61 -13.58
N TRP A 5 -20.91 6.76 -13.63
CA TRP A 5 -22.38 6.83 -13.81
C TRP A 5 -22.86 6.44 -15.21
N LYS A 6 -21.95 6.15 -16.15
CA LYS A 6 -22.33 5.48 -17.40
C LYS A 6 -22.85 4.06 -17.13
N TYR A 7 -22.28 3.37 -16.14
CA TYR A 7 -22.59 1.97 -15.80
C TYR A 7 -23.57 1.80 -14.62
N PHE A 8 -23.82 2.88 -13.88
CA PHE A 8 -24.71 2.90 -12.72
C PHE A 8 -25.80 3.95 -12.84
N SER A 9 -26.92 3.72 -12.16
CA SER A 9 -28.01 4.69 -12.02
C SER A 9 -28.21 5.01 -10.54
N LEU A 10 -28.64 6.23 -10.21
CA LEU A 10 -28.98 6.62 -8.84
C LEU A 10 -30.49 6.87 -8.77
N SER A 11 -31.19 6.19 -7.86
CA SER A 11 -32.58 6.50 -7.51
C SER A 11 -32.67 6.78 -6.01
N GLY A 12 -32.97 8.04 -5.66
CA GLY A 12 -32.96 8.51 -4.29
C GLY A 12 -31.59 8.33 -3.62
N ARG A 13 -31.54 7.47 -2.60
CA ARG A 13 -30.30 7.12 -1.88
C ARG A 13 -29.73 5.76 -2.30
N VAL A 14 -30.14 5.19 -3.42
CA VAL A 14 -29.68 3.85 -3.83
C VAL A 14 -29.05 3.92 -5.21
N ALA A 15 -27.84 3.37 -5.33
CA ALA A 15 -27.16 3.18 -6.60
C ALA A 15 -27.41 1.78 -7.14
N PHE A 16 -27.76 1.67 -8.42
CA PHE A 16 -28.10 0.44 -9.12
C PHE A 16 -27.09 0.18 -10.24
N CYS A 17 -26.63 -1.05 -10.36
CA CYS A 17 -25.88 -1.48 -11.53
C CYS A 17 -26.83 -1.66 -12.72
N LYS A 18 -26.45 -1.20 -13.92
CA LYS A 18 -27.27 -1.37 -15.12
C LYS A 18 -27.13 -2.76 -15.76
N SER A 19 -26.10 -3.52 -15.38
CA SER A 19 -25.74 -4.80 -16.02
C SER A 19 -26.04 -6.02 -15.15
N CYS A 20 -26.46 -5.82 -13.89
CA CYS A 20 -26.89 -6.90 -13.00
C CYS A 20 -27.86 -6.38 -11.92
N LYS A 21 -28.27 -7.27 -11.01
CA LYS A 21 -29.20 -6.97 -9.89
C LYS A 21 -28.54 -6.29 -8.69
N PHE A 22 -27.29 -5.83 -8.80
CA PHE A 22 -26.59 -5.16 -7.71
C PHE A 22 -27.23 -3.80 -7.40
N SER A 23 -27.51 -3.57 -6.12
CA SER A 23 -27.95 -2.27 -5.61
C SER A 23 -27.32 -2.02 -4.25
N LYS A 24 -27.01 -0.75 -3.93
CA LYS A 24 -26.43 -0.38 -2.63
C LYS A 24 -26.83 1.03 -2.22
N ASN A 25 -27.05 1.22 -0.92
CA ASN A 25 -27.25 2.55 -0.34
C ASN A 25 -26.03 3.45 -0.66
N TYR A 26 -26.33 4.65 -1.16
CA TYR A 26 -25.40 5.66 -1.61
C TYR A 26 -25.89 7.04 -1.11
N PRO A 27 -25.59 7.39 0.16
CA PRO A 27 -25.92 8.71 0.68
C PRO A 27 -25.12 9.82 0.00
N PRO A 28 -25.55 11.09 0.10
CA PRO A 28 -24.84 12.23 -0.47
C PRO A 28 -23.37 12.27 -0.02
N ARG A 29 -22.48 12.69 -0.94
CA ARG A 29 -21.01 12.74 -0.74
C ARG A 29 -20.32 11.39 -0.50
N SER A 30 -21.00 10.27 -0.71
CA SER A 30 -20.33 8.96 -0.71
C SER A 30 -19.30 8.87 -1.85
N PRO A 31 -18.20 8.12 -1.66
CA PRO A 31 -17.24 7.85 -2.72
C PRO A 31 -17.75 6.77 -3.68
N THR A 32 -17.35 6.84 -4.95
CA THR A 32 -17.75 5.86 -5.99
C THR A 32 -16.87 4.59 -6.02
N THR A 33 -15.93 4.44 -5.08
CA THR A 33 -14.97 3.32 -5.05
C THR A 33 -15.65 1.95 -4.97
N PHE A 34 -16.75 1.83 -4.22
CA PHE A 34 -17.52 0.59 -4.15
C PHE A 34 -18.18 0.21 -5.47
N LEU A 35 -18.61 1.20 -6.26
CA LEU A 35 -19.20 0.98 -7.58
C LEU A 35 -18.14 0.49 -8.57
N ILE A 36 -16.94 1.08 -8.51
CA ILE A 36 -15.78 0.65 -9.31
C ILE A 36 -15.36 -0.77 -8.94
N SER A 37 -15.33 -1.09 -7.64
CA SER A 37 -14.99 -2.44 -7.17
C SER A 37 -16.01 -3.48 -7.61
N HIS A 38 -17.31 -3.16 -7.59
CA HIS A 38 -18.35 -4.04 -8.12
C HIS A 38 -18.17 -4.27 -9.64
N LEU A 39 -17.92 -3.20 -10.41
CA LEU A 39 -17.70 -3.29 -11.85
C LEU A 39 -16.53 -4.22 -12.17
N CYS A 40 -15.40 -4.08 -11.47
CA CYS A 40 -14.21 -4.92 -11.64
C CYS A 40 -14.47 -6.40 -11.29
N ALA A 41 -15.29 -6.70 -10.26
CA ALA A 41 -15.50 -8.06 -9.78
C ALA A 41 -16.62 -8.81 -10.52
N SER A 42 -17.67 -8.10 -10.92
CA SER A 42 -18.86 -8.70 -11.54
C SER A 42 -18.96 -8.48 -13.04
N HIS A 43 -18.23 -7.49 -13.58
CA HIS A 43 -18.27 -7.14 -15.00
C HIS A 43 -16.89 -6.73 -15.54
N PRO A 44 -15.90 -7.66 -15.64
CA PRO A 44 -14.55 -7.36 -16.10
C PRO A 44 -14.50 -6.61 -17.44
N GLU A 45 -15.30 -7.05 -18.43
CA GLU A 45 -15.35 -6.41 -19.75
C GLU A 45 -15.84 -4.95 -19.69
N LEU A 46 -16.81 -4.65 -18.82
CA LEU A 46 -17.28 -3.27 -18.63
C LEU A 46 -16.29 -2.43 -17.83
N TYR A 47 -15.48 -3.06 -16.97
CA TYR A 47 -14.40 -2.40 -16.27
C TYR A 47 -13.25 -2.03 -17.21
N ASP A 48 -12.93 -2.88 -18.18
CA ASP A 48 -11.93 -2.59 -19.21
C ASP A 48 -12.36 -1.42 -20.11
N ASP A 49 -13.63 -1.41 -20.55
CA ASP A 49 -14.22 -0.27 -21.26
C ASP A 49 -14.20 1.02 -20.42
N PHE A 50 -14.49 0.91 -19.12
CA PHE A 50 -14.38 2.04 -18.20
C PHE A 50 -12.94 2.56 -18.10
N LEU A 51 -11.93 1.68 -18.03
CA LEU A 51 -10.51 2.06 -18.00
C LEU A 51 -10.07 2.72 -19.30
N ALA A 52 -10.45 2.16 -20.46
CA ALA A 52 -10.15 2.74 -21.76
C ALA A 52 -10.73 4.16 -21.89
N LYS A 53 -12.00 4.34 -21.50
CA LYS A 53 -12.66 5.67 -21.48
C LYS A 53 -12.05 6.62 -20.47
N ARG A 54 -11.54 6.12 -19.34
CA ARG A 54 -10.85 6.95 -18.35
C ARG A 54 -9.48 7.41 -18.85
N LYS A 55 -8.77 6.59 -19.63
CA LYS A 55 -7.51 6.96 -20.28
C LYS A 55 -7.73 8.00 -21.38
N ALA A 56 -8.77 7.84 -22.21
CA ALA A 56 -9.19 8.83 -23.22
C ALA A 56 -9.68 10.16 -22.60
N LYS A 57 -10.26 10.05 -21.39
CA LYS A 57 -10.36 11.03 -20.30
C LYS A 57 -9.41 12.22 -20.24
N VAL A 58 -8.13 11.89 -20.36
CA VAL A 58 -7.04 12.67 -19.79
C VAL A 58 -6.22 13.32 -20.92
N PRO A 59 -6.63 14.53 -21.36
CA PRO A 59 -5.71 15.53 -21.83
C PRO A 59 -5.51 16.62 -20.77
N GLN A 60 -4.26 16.81 -20.36
CA GLN A 60 -3.70 18.01 -19.70
C GLN A 60 -3.94 18.21 -18.19
N GLN A 61 -3.15 17.51 -17.36
CA GLN A 61 -2.38 18.18 -16.31
C GLN A 61 -0.89 17.86 -16.55
N GLN A 62 -0.28 18.78 -17.31
CA GLN A 62 1.15 19.13 -17.44
C GLN A 62 2.18 18.07 -17.02
N THR A 63 2.74 17.34 -17.99
CA THR A 63 4.06 17.62 -18.60
C THR A 63 5.26 17.47 -17.66
N LEU A 64 5.84 16.27 -17.64
CA LEU A 64 7.27 16.09 -17.91
C LEU A 64 7.43 14.90 -18.88
N LYS A 65 7.49 15.24 -20.17
CA LYS A 65 8.39 14.58 -21.13
C LYS A 65 9.82 14.84 -20.60
N ARG A 66 10.84 13.99 -20.73
CA ARG A 66 11.25 13.13 -21.86
C ARG A 66 12.55 12.41 -21.46
N ALA A 67 12.87 11.36 -22.21
CA ALA A 67 14.17 10.67 -22.33
C ALA A 67 14.55 9.78 -21.12
N PHE A 68 14.87 8.50 -21.27
CA PHE A 68 15.72 7.85 -22.27
C PHE A 68 15.16 6.47 -22.66
N ALA A 69 15.02 6.23 -23.96
CA ALA A 69 15.22 4.91 -24.54
C ALA A 69 16.68 4.86 -25.04
N GLU A 70 17.22 3.64 -25.07
CA GLU A 70 18.47 3.22 -25.72
C GLU A 70 19.80 3.60 -25.04
N SER A 71 20.38 2.60 -24.37
CA SER A 71 21.62 1.96 -24.86
C SER A 71 21.90 0.69 -24.05
N ALA A 72 21.96 -0.46 -24.74
CA ALA A 72 22.85 -1.54 -24.33
C ALA A 72 24.27 -1.16 -24.75
N PRO A 73 25.31 -1.56 -23.99
CA PRO A 73 26.15 -2.65 -24.49
C PRO A 73 26.65 -3.62 -23.40
N THR A 74 26.46 -4.92 -23.67
CA THR A 74 27.51 -5.94 -23.89
C THR A 74 28.80 -5.93 -23.06
N THR A 75 28.93 -6.98 -22.21
CA THR A 75 30.08 -7.91 -22.05
C THR A 75 31.37 -7.45 -21.38
N SER A 76 31.69 -8.06 -20.22
CA SER A 76 32.84 -8.97 -19.96
C SER A 76 33.10 -9.06 -18.45
N GLN A 77 32.78 -10.17 -17.79
CA GLN A 77 33.70 -11.27 -17.42
C GLN A 77 34.71 -10.89 -16.32
N VAL A 78 34.50 -11.43 -15.11
CA VAL A 78 35.56 -12.03 -14.29
C VAL A 78 34.94 -13.13 -13.41
N SER A 79 35.59 -14.29 -13.50
CA SER A 79 35.55 -15.50 -12.67
C SER A 79 36.05 -15.18 -11.24
N ASP A 80 35.97 -16.00 -10.19
CA ASP A 80 36.12 -17.45 -9.98
C ASP A 80 35.49 -17.85 -8.61
N ASP A 81 35.32 -19.16 -8.40
CA ASP A 81 35.27 -19.93 -7.14
C ASP A 81 34.07 -19.77 -6.17
N LEU A 82 33.12 -20.73 -6.13
CA LEU A 82 33.03 -21.90 -5.22
C LEU A 82 32.98 -21.49 -3.73
N ASP A 83 31.92 -21.78 -2.96
CA ASP A 83 31.67 -23.13 -2.45
C ASP A 83 30.21 -23.40 -2.02
N VAL A 84 29.82 -24.66 -2.25
CA VAL A 84 28.68 -25.36 -1.66
C VAL A 84 29.05 -25.77 -0.24
N ILE A 85 28.27 -25.38 0.77
CA ILE A 85 28.16 -26.15 2.03
C ILE A 85 26.70 -26.22 2.48
N THR A 86 26.34 -27.44 2.86
CA THR A 86 25.07 -28.04 3.24
C THR A 86 24.60 -27.70 4.66
N ASP A 87 23.32 -27.98 4.92
CA ASP A 87 22.69 -28.13 6.25
C ASP A 87 23.62 -28.80 7.29
N GLN A 88 23.69 -28.22 8.50
CA GLN A 88 23.38 -28.87 9.80
C GLN A 88 23.94 -28.10 11.01
N ASP A 89 23.07 -27.94 12.01
CA ASP A 89 23.32 -27.93 13.45
C ASP A 89 24.11 -26.77 14.10
N ILE A 90 23.39 -25.85 14.76
CA ILE A 90 23.85 -25.22 16.01
C ILE A 90 22.72 -25.28 17.03
N ASP A 91 22.94 -26.11 18.05
CA ASP A 91 22.16 -26.27 19.26
C ASP A 91 22.14 -25.03 20.16
N LEU A 92 20.95 -24.79 20.73
CA LEU A 92 20.64 -24.49 22.14
C LEU A 92 21.71 -23.82 23.03
N MET A 93 21.36 -22.65 23.58
CA MET A 93 21.37 -22.32 25.02
C MET A 93 20.74 -20.92 25.19
N ASP A 94 19.53 -20.79 25.71
CA ASP A 94 19.12 -20.76 27.14
C ASP A 94 19.06 -19.31 27.67
N PHE A 95 17.84 -18.79 27.88
CA PHE A 95 17.61 -17.61 28.72
C PHE A 95 16.24 -17.69 29.37
N ASP A 96 16.29 -17.68 30.69
CA ASP A 96 15.29 -18.08 31.66
C ASP A 96 14.27 -16.98 32.00
N GLU A 97 13.13 -17.46 32.50
CA GLU A 97 12.13 -16.84 33.38
C GLU A 97 11.33 -15.61 32.94
N THR A 98 10.03 -15.80 32.77
CA THR A 98 9.10 -15.54 33.89
C THR A 98 7.69 -16.03 33.55
N GLU A 99 7.21 -16.98 34.34
CA GLU A 99 5.85 -17.49 34.29
C GLU A 99 4.83 -16.41 34.66
N LYS A 100 3.87 -16.18 33.74
CA LYS A 100 2.52 -15.73 34.09
C LYS A 100 1.53 -16.69 33.47
N THR A 101 1.02 -17.56 34.33
CA THR A 101 -0.16 -18.43 34.21
C THR A 101 -1.10 -18.06 33.05
N LYS A 102 -0.95 -18.77 31.93
CA LYS A 102 -1.92 -18.75 30.82
C LYS A 102 -3.16 -19.53 31.24
N ILE A 103 -4.19 -18.81 31.65
CA ILE A 103 -5.58 -19.27 31.50
C ILE A 103 -5.73 -19.60 30.00
N SER A 104 -6.01 -20.86 29.67
CA SER A 104 -6.24 -21.29 28.30
C SER A 104 -7.50 -20.61 27.78
N GLU A 105 -7.30 -19.51 27.05
CA GLU A 105 -8.38 -18.86 26.32
C GLU A 105 -9.01 -19.90 25.38
N PRO A 106 -10.35 -19.95 25.29
CA PRO A 106 -11.01 -20.86 24.37
C PRO A 106 -10.53 -20.56 22.96
N ASP A 107 -10.34 -21.59 22.13
CA ASP A 107 -9.79 -21.47 20.76
C ASP A 107 -10.51 -20.42 19.91
N ILE A 108 -11.80 -20.20 20.19
CA ILE A 108 -12.61 -19.16 19.57
C ILE A 108 -12.07 -17.75 19.90
N ALA A 109 -11.70 -17.47 21.15
CA ALA A 109 -11.14 -16.17 21.55
C ALA A 109 -9.76 -15.93 20.91
N ILE A 110 -8.94 -16.97 20.80
CA ILE A 110 -7.64 -16.92 20.12
C ILE A 110 -7.83 -16.62 18.63
N ALA A 111 -8.73 -17.35 17.96
CA ALA A 111 -9.05 -17.14 16.55
C ALA A 111 -9.64 -15.75 16.27
N LEU A 112 -10.47 -15.23 17.19
CA LEU A 112 -11.04 -13.88 17.09
C LEU A 112 -9.95 -12.80 17.25
N ARG A 113 -9.04 -12.93 18.21
CA ARG A 113 -7.89 -12.01 18.37
C ARG A 113 -6.94 -12.06 17.19
N ALA A 114 -6.71 -13.25 16.62
CA ALA A 114 -5.89 -13.42 15.43
C ALA A 114 -6.46 -12.67 14.21
N LYS A 115 -7.79 -12.49 14.15
CA LYS A 115 -8.47 -11.70 13.09
C LYS A 115 -8.67 -10.23 13.46
N SER A 116 -8.50 -9.86 14.73
CA SER A 116 -8.64 -8.48 15.18
C SER A 116 -7.53 -7.59 14.60
N PRO A 117 -7.86 -6.34 14.20
CA PRO A 117 -6.86 -5.32 13.92
C PRO A 117 -5.90 -5.15 15.09
N TRP A 118 -4.66 -4.80 14.80
CA TRP A 118 -3.69 -4.43 15.84
C TRP A 118 -4.06 -3.11 16.52
N ASP A 119 -3.70 -3.04 17.80
CA ASP A 119 -3.84 -1.83 18.61
C ASP A 119 -3.09 -0.66 17.99
N LYS A 120 -3.59 0.54 18.28
CA LYS A 120 -3.05 1.78 17.70
C LYS A 120 -1.61 2.05 18.12
N ASP A 121 -1.26 1.60 19.31
CA ASP A 121 0.04 1.82 19.94
C ASP A 121 0.92 0.56 19.96
N GLY A 122 0.49 -0.51 19.27
CA GLY A 122 1.24 -1.76 19.23
C GLY A 122 2.57 -1.63 18.46
N ASP A 123 3.64 -2.20 19.02
CA ASP A 123 4.99 -2.12 18.46
C ASP A 123 5.05 -2.58 17.00
N LYS A 124 4.38 -3.69 16.66
CA LYS A 124 4.34 -4.20 15.28
C LYS A 124 3.68 -3.24 14.30
N ARG A 125 2.60 -2.56 14.71
CA ARG A 125 1.92 -1.55 13.87
C ARG A 125 2.83 -0.35 13.64
N ASN A 126 3.48 0.12 14.70
CA ASN A 126 4.39 1.27 14.64
C ASN A 126 5.62 0.95 13.78
N MET A 127 6.12 -0.29 13.85
CA MET A 127 7.18 -0.78 12.97
C MET A 127 6.77 -0.73 11.49
N ILE A 128 5.59 -1.24 11.14
CA ILE A 128 5.09 -1.14 9.76
C ILE A 128 4.89 0.32 9.33
N ASN A 129 4.37 1.19 10.21
CA ASN A 129 4.25 2.62 9.91
C ASN A 129 5.61 3.26 9.59
N LYS A 130 6.67 2.85 10.30
CA LYS A 130 8.04 3.32 10.07
C LYS A 130 8.56 2.89 8.70
N PHE A 131 8.47 1.59 8.38
CA PHE A 131 8.89 1.07 7.07
C PHE A 131 8.07 1.65 5.91
N LEU A 132 6.77 1.85 6.12
CA LEU A 132 5.92 2.50 5.14
C LEU A 132 6.38 3.94 4.86
N MET A 133 6.72 4.69 5.90
CA MET A 133 7.24 6.04 5.73
C MET A 133 8.61 6.03 5.04
N GLU A 134 9.48 5.10 5.42
CA GLU A 134 10.79 4.93 4.79
C GLU A 134 10.66 4.67 3.29
N MET A 135 9.81 3.71 2.89
CA MET A 135 9.53 3.45 1.47
C MET A 135 9.02 4.70 0.75
N ILE A 136 8.07 5.43 1.35
CA ILE A 136 7.55 6.66 0.74
C ILE A 136 8.66 7.70 0.53
N CYS A 137 9.56 7.86 1.51
CA CYS A 137 10.63 8.83 1.45
C CYS A 137 11.76 8.43 0.49
N VAL A 138 12.22 7.18 0.55
CA VAL A 138 13.31 6.66 -0.29
C VAL A 138 12.90 6.65 -1.76
N ASP A 139 11.67 6.23 -2.05
CA ASP A 139 11.16 6.11 -3.41
C ASP A 139 10.48 7.39 -3.91
N LEU A 140 10.58 8.49 -3.15
CA LEU A 140 10.00 9.81 -3.45
C LEU A 140 8.51 9.74 -3.82
N GLN A 141 7.76 8.85 -3.16
CA GLN A 141 6.34 8.67 -3.43
C GLN A 141 5.50 9.78 -2.79
N PRO A 142 4.38 10.17 -3.41
CA PRO A 142 3.45 11.06 -2.76
C PRO A 142 2.76 10.33 -1.59
N LEU A 143 2.48 11.05 -0.50
CA LEU A 143 1.73 10.50 0.64
C LEU A 143 0.34 9.95 0.28
N SER A 144 -0.22 10.29 -0.89
CA SER A 144 -1.48 9.73 -1.38
C SER A 144 -1.39 8.23 -1.69
N ILE A 145 -0.19 7.64 -1.79
CA ILE A 145 -0.02 6.21 -2.05
C ILE A 145 -0.72 5.33 -1.01
N VAL A 146 -0.79 5.76 0.25
CA VAL A 146 -1.45 5.02 1.34
C VAL A 146 -2.98 4.94 1.15
N GLU A 147 -3.54 5.75 0.26
CA GLU A 147 -4.97 5.77 -0.09
C GLU A 147 -5.27 5.04 -1.40
N ASN A 148 -4.23 4.65 -2.15
CA ASN A 148 -4.38 3.94 -3.39
C ASN A 148 -4.98 2.55 -3.16
N ILE A 149 -5.96 2.20 -4.00
CA ILE A 149 -6.72 0.94 -3.88
C ILE A 149 -5.81 -0.27 -4.06
N GLY A 150 -4.92 -0.25 -5.07
CA GLY A 150 -3.98 -1.34 -5.32
C GLY A 150 -3.01 -1.55 -4.16
N PHE A 151 -2.46 -0.47 -3.64
CA PHE A 151 -1.58 -0.50 -2.48
C PHE A 151 -2.28 -1.07 -1.23
N ARG A 152 -3.51 -0.61 -0.95
CA ARG A 152 -4.32 -1.12 0.16
C ARG A 152 -4.65 -2.60 0.04
N ARG A 153 -4.92 -3.09 -1.17
CA ARG A 153 -5.15 -4.52 -1.42
C ARG A 153 -3.89 -5.32 -1.12
N LEU A 154 -2.75 -4.91 -1.67
CA LEU A 154 -1.46 -5.56 -1.43
C LEU A 154 -1.16 -5.66 0.07
N VAL A 155 -1.23 -4.54 0.79
CA VAL A 155 -0.95 -4.52 2.24
C VAL A 155 -1.96 -5.35 3.03
N ASN A 156 -3.23 -5.41 2.61
CA ASN A 156 -4.23 -6.24 3.27
C ASN A 156 -3.99 -7.74 3.06
N GLU A 157 -3.48 -8.15 1.88
CA GLU A 157 -3.07 -9.54 1.64
C GLU A 157 -1.84 -9.90 2.46
N LEU A 158 -0.83 -9.02 2.51
CA LEU A 158 0.41 -9.27 3.26
C LEU A 158 0.22 -9.21 4.78
N GLN A 159 -0.60 -8.26 5.24
CA GLN A 159 -0.85 -8.05 6.66
C GLN A 159 -2.32 -7.66 6.93
N PRO A 160 -3.23 -8.63 7.02
CA PRO A 160 -4.68 -8.38 7.19
C PRO A 160 -5.04 -7.62 8.48
N ARG A 161 -4.21 -7.77 9.52
CA ARG A 161 -4.43 -7.15 10.84
C ARG A 161 -3.97 -5.69 10.89
N TYR A 162 -3.18 -5.24 9.92
CA TYR A 162 -2.69 -3.87 9.88
C TYR A 162 -3.71 -2.96 9.20
N LYS A 163 -4.16 -1.93 9.92
CA LYS A 163 -5.02 -0.89 9.37
C LYS A 163 -4.18 0.33 9.04
N ILE A 164 -3.96 0.54 7.75
CA ILE A 164 -3.21 1.69 7.21
C ILE A 164 -3.85 2.99 7.72
N PRO A 165 -3.10 3.82 8.47
CA PRO A 165 -3.53 5.15 8.84
C PRO A 165 -3.96 6.02 7.64
N SER A 166 -4.79 7.03 7.90
CA SER A 166 -5.12 8.05 6.91
C SER A 166 -3.87 8.85 6.53
N ARG A 167 -3.81 9.37 5.29
CA ARG A 167 -2.75 10.27 4.84
C ARG A 167 -2.45 11.40 5.84
N GLN A 168 -3.47 11.90 6.52
CA GLN A 168 -3.37 13.00 7.51
C GLN A 168 -2.59 12.63 8.78
N PHE A 169 -2.34 11.35 9.03
CA PHE A 169 -1.54 10.87 10.16
C PHE A 169 -0.04 11.08 9.93
N TYR A 170 0.38 10.95 8.67
CA TYR A 170 1.78 10.92 8.27
C TYR A 170 2.54 12.26 8.24
N PRO A 171 1.94 13.48 8.22
CA PRO A 171 2.71 14.72 8.19
C PRO A 171 3.66 14.89 9.37
N LYS A 172 3.25 14.47 10.58
CA LYS A 172 4.11 14.52 11.78
C LYS A 172 5.35 13.62 11.63
N LEU A 173 5.14 12.43 11.08
CA LEU A 173 6.19 11.44 10.87
C LEU A 173 7.07 11.82 9.65
N GLN A 174 6.47 12.40 8.62
CA GLN A 174 7.17 12.88 7.42
C GLN A 174 8.13 14.02 7.76
N ASN A 175 7.75 14.97 8.62
CA ASN A 175 8.65 16.06 9.02
C ASN A 175 9.91 15.52 9.72
N ALA A 176 9.76 14.57 10.64
CA ALA A 176 10.92 13.94 11.31
C ALA A 176 11.81 13.18 10.31
N PHE A 177 11.21 12.45 9.37
CA PHE A 177 11.94 11.70 8.34
C PHE A 177 12.61 12.60 7.30
N TYR A 178 11.93 13.64 6.83
CA TYR A 178 12.49 14.60 5.87
C TYR A 178 13.69 15.34 6.44
N GLN A 179 13.63 15.74 7.72
CA GLN A 179 14.77 16.32 8.42
C GLN A 179 15.96 15.34 8.49
N HIS A 180 15.70 14.06 8.77
CA HIS A 180 16.74 13.04 8.77
C HIS A 180 17.34 12.78 7.38
N LEU A 181 16.49 12.72 6.34
CA LEU A 181 16.93 12.49 4.96
C LEU A 181 17.73 13.68 4.42
N VAL A 182 17.28 14.92 4.67
CA VAL A 182 18.04 16.14 4.35
C VAL A 182 19.38 16.14 5.10
N HIS A 183 19.40 15.74 6.37
CA HIS A 183 20.65 15.64 7.13
C HIS A 183 21.64 14.65 6.50
N GLN A 184 21.17 13.45 6.13
CA GLN A 184 21.96 12.41 5.46
C GLN A 184 22.49 12.89 4.09
N LEU A 185 21.66 13.58 3.31
CA LEU A 185 22.06 14.10 2.00
C LEU A 185 23.05 15.27 2.10
N LYS A 186 22.94 16.10 3.14
CA LYS A 186 23.94 17.14 3.46
C LYS A 186 25.27 16.52 3.88
N GLN A 187 25.26 15.47 4.70
CA GLN A 187 26.48 14.75 5.11
C GLN A 187 27.18 14.07 3.92
N LYS A 188 26.42 13.54 2.96
CA LYS A 188 26.96 12.91 1.75
C LYS A 188 27.33 13.89 0.64
N GLY A 189 27.17 15.21 0.86
CA GLY A 189 27.52 16.25 -0.11
C GLY A 189 26.64 16.29 -1.37
N CYS A 190 25.49 15.59 -1.38
CA CYS A 190 24.63 15.46 -2.57
C CYS A 190 23.54 16.54 -2.67
N LEU A 191 23.45 17.47 -1.72
CA LEU A 191 22.43 18.52 -1.69
C LEU A 191 23.10 19.89 -1.55
N VAL A 192 23.31 20.56 -2.68
CA VAL A 192 23.63 21.99 -2.73
C VAL A 192 22.29 22.73 -2.66
N VAL A 193 21.98 23.29 -1.50
CA VAL A 193 20.86 24.22 -1.36
C VAL A 193 21.31 25.53 -1.99
N GLN A 194 20.67 25.95 -3.09
CA GLN A 194 20.82 27.32 -3.57
C GLN A 194 19.95 28.22 -2.67
N ASP A 195 20.59 29.26 -2.14
CA ASP A 195 20.02 30.27 -1.23
C ASP A 195 18.85 31.05 -1.83
#